data_AF-A0A970GNS1-F1
#
_entry.id   AF-A0A970GNS1-F1
#
_cell.length_a   1.000
_cell.length_b   1.000
_cell.length_c   1.000
_cell.angle_alpha   90.00
_cell.angle_beta   90.00
_cell.angle_gamma   90.00
#
_symmetry.space_group_name_H-M   'P 1'
#
loop_
_entity.id
_entity.type
_entity.pdbx_description
1 polymer ?
#
loop_
_entity_poly.entity_id
_entity_poly.type
_entity_poly.pdbx_seq_one_letter_code
_entity_poly.pdbx_strand_id
1 'polypeptide(L)'
;ASTLRYWESELGNVLKIDRNENGYRQYTEENILLLKKIKSYLYEQKYSIKQVREILNMEESKQEIAATMLAKSDQNLVRALLEKFDNIENGINELKTGQKRLKEEYLQALKLLTITQERRDRELIREIRRRLDGKKGKNTGILQRLLPWGHKEKE
;
A
#
# COMPACT_ATOMS: atom_id res chain seq x y z
N ALA A 1 9.51 -3.17 -34.41
CA ALA A 1 9.18 -4.29 -33.49
C ALA A 1 9.77 -3.99 -32.11
N SER A 2 8.94 -3.68 -31.11
CA SER A 2 9.40 -3.08 -29.84
C SER A 2 9.16 -3.93 -28.59
N THR A 3 8.01 -4.62 -28.44
CA THR A 3 7.66 -5.31 -27.19
C THR A 3 8.49 -6.56 -26.89
N LEU A 4 8.67 -7.47 -27.86
CA LEU A 4 9.48 -8.68 -27.66
C LEU A 4 10.96 -8.35 -27.42
N ARG A 5 11.46 -7.29 -28.06
CA ARG A 5 12.83 -6.79 -27.83
C ARG A 5 12.99 -6.21 -26.43
N TYR A 6 11.97 -5.48 -25.96
CA TYR A 6 11.96 -4.95 -24.60
C TYR A 6 11.88 -6.08 -23.56
N TRP A 7 11.08 -7.12 -23.80
CA TRP A 7 11.04 -8.28 -22.92
C TRP A 7 12.36 -9.06 -22.93
N GLU A 8 13.00 -9.23 -24.09
CA GLU A 8 14.34 -9.84 -24.17
C GLU A 8 15.38 -9.03 -23.40
N SER A 9 15.33 -7.68 -23.42
CA SER A 9 16.26 -6.87 -22.62
C SER A 9 15.98 -6.91 -21.13
N GLU A 10 14.71 -6.93 -20.72
CA GLU A 10 14.34 -6.92 -19.29
C GLU A 10 14.35 -8.33 -18.68
N LEU A 11 14.13 -9.38 -19.46
CA LEU A 11 14.06 -10.76 -18.97
C LEU A 11 15.19 -11.61 -19.56
N GLY A 12 16.25 -11.00 -20.07
CA GLY A 12 17.31 -11.67 -20.83
C GLY A 12 18.13 -12.70 -20.05
N ASN A 13 17.96 -12.77 -18.74
CA ASN A 13 18.45 -13.86 -17.92
C ASN A 13 17.67 -15.17 -18.16
N VAL A 14 16.35 -15.09 -18.34
CA VAL A 14 15.43 -16.23 -18.51
C VAL A 14 15.01 -16.43 -19.97
N LEU A 15 14.67 -15.35 -20.68
CA LEU A 15 14.21 -15.37 -22.07
C LEU A 15 15.39 -15.08 -23.01
N LYS A 16 16.21 -16.10 -23.28
CA LYS A 16 17.29 -16.05 -24.28
C LYS A 16 16.81 -16.66 -25.58
N ILE A 17 16.76 -15.85 -26.64
CA ILE A 17 16.32 -16.29 -27.96
C ILE A 17 17.54 -16.36 -28.87
N ASP A 18 17.80 -17.55 -29.39
CA ASP A 18 18.92 -17.78 -30.31
C ASP A 18 18.73 -17.01 -31.61
N ARG A 19 19.85 -16.71 -32.26
CA ARG A 19 19.87 -16.04 -33.56
C ARG A 19 20.45 -16.99 -34.61
N ASN A 20 19.85 -16.96 -35.79
CA ASN A 20 20.42 -17.67 -36.93
C ASN A 20 21.66 -16.94 -37.48
N GLU A 21 22.33 -17.57 -38.46
CA GLU A 21 23.51 -17.03 -39.14
C GLU A 21 23.27 -15.64 -39.75
N ASN A 22 22.03 -15.33 -40.12
CA ASN A 22 21.60 -14.06 -40.70
C ASN A 22 21.19 -13.02 -39.63
N GLY A 23 21.33 -13.33 -38.34
CA GLY A 23 20.99 -12.44 -37.22
C GLY A 23 19.50 -12.35 -36.86
N TYR A 24 18.64 -13.17 -37.47
CA TYR A 24 17.21 -13.26 -37.14
C TYR A 24 16.97 -14.16 -35.93
N ARG A 25 16.05 -13.73 -35.06
CA ARG A 25 15.60 -14.49 -33.88
C ARG A 25 14.91 -15.80 -34.29
N GLN A 26 15.35 -16.91 -33.70
CA GLN A 26 14.71 -18.21 -33.83
C GLN A 26 13.96 -18.55 -32.53
N TYR A 27 12.63 -18.59 -32.62
CA TYR A 27 11.80 -18.98 -31.49
C TYR A 27 11.60 -20.50 -31.51
N THR A 28 11.98 -21.16 -30.43
CA THR A 28 11.63 -22.55 -30.16
C THR A 28 10.22 -22.64 -29.59
N GLU A 29 9.66 -23.85 -29.51
CA GLU A 29 8.36 -24.07 -28.87
C GLU A 29 8.37 -23.65 -27.39
N GLU A 30 9.46 -23.93 -26.69
CA GLU A 30 9.69 -23.49 -25.31
C GLU A 30 9.66 -21.97 -25.19
N ASN A 31 10.32 -21.26 -26.12
CA ASN A 31 10.29 -19.79 -26.16
C ASN A 31 8.86 -19.27 -26.33
N ILE A 32 8.03 -19.94 -27.16
CA ILE A 32 6.63 -19.55 -27.37
C ILE A 32 5.81 -19.77 -26.09
N LEU A 33 6.00 -20.87 -25.38
CA LEU A 33 5.33 -21.15 -24.11
C LEU A 33 5.72 -20.14 -23.03
N LEU A 34 7.00 -19.82 -22.93
CA LEU A 34 7.53 -18.83 -21.99
C LEU A 34 6.95 -17.45 -22.27
N LEU A 35 6.89 -17.04 -23.55
CA LEU A 35 6.27 -15.79 -23.97
C LEU A 35 4.77 -15.72 -23.63
N LYS A 36 4.03 -16.83 -23.79
CA LYS A 36 2.61 -16.90 -23.36
C LYS A 36 2.47 -16.72 -21.85
N LYS A 37 3.37 -17.32 -21.06
CA LYS A 37 3.40 -17.21 -19.60
C LYS A 37 3.74 -15.78 -19.14
N ILE A 38 4.73 -15.13 -19.76
CA ILE A 38 5.05 -13.72 -19.51
C ILE A 38 3.83 -12.84 -19.83
N LYS A 39 3.15 -13.12 -20.95
CA LYS A 39 1.95 -12.38 -21.33
C LYS A 39 0.83 -12.52 -20.28
N SER A 40 0.55 -13.71 -19.76
CA SER A 40 -0.46 -13.88 -18.72
C SER A 40 -0.09 -13.12 -17.44
N TYR A 41 1.19 -13.16 -17.02
CA TYR A 41 1.63 -12.41 -15.84
C TYR A 41 1.47 -10.90 -15.99
N LEU A 42 1.84 -10.34 -17.15
CA LEU A 42 1.79 -8.90 -17.37
C LEU A 42 0.37 -8.38 -17.61
N TYR A 43 -0.47 -9.13 -18.32
CA TYR A 43 -1.77 -8.61 -18.77
C TYR A 43 -2.96 -9.14 -17.96
N GLU A 44 -2.96 -10.41 -17.57
CA GLU A 44 -4.05 -11.01 -16.81
C GLU A 44 -3.87 -10.72 -15.31
N GLN A 45 -2.66 -10.93 -14.81
CA GLN A 45 -2.33 -10.73 -13.39
C GLN A 45 -1.83 -9.31 -13.08
N LYS A 46 -1.62 -8.48 -14.12
CA LYS A 46 -1.20 -7.08 -14.02
C LYS A 46 0.08 -6.87 -13.21
N TYR A 47 1.00 -7.81 -13.25
CA TYR A 47 2.31 -7.64 -12.62
C TYR A 47 3.17 -6.65 -13.39
N SER A 48 4.06 -5.95 -12.68
CA SER A 48 5.11 -5.17 -13.30
C SER A 48 6.19 -6.08 -13.88
N ILE A 49 6.90 -5.63 -14.92
CA ILE A 49 7.98 -6.40 -15.56
C ILE A 49 9.08 -6.82 -14.58
N LYS A 50 9.34 -6.00 -13.55
CA LYS A 50 10.29 -6.31 -12.47
C LYS A 50 9.81 -7.49 -11.61
N GLN A 51 8.53 -7.50 -11.22
CA GLN A 51 7.94 -8.60 -10.47
C GLN A 51 7.95 -9.90 -11.30
N VAL A 52 7.65 -9.81 -12.59
CA VAL A 52 7.72 -10.97 -13.48
C VAL A 52 9.14 -11.52 -13.57
N ARG A 53 10.17 -10.67 -13.64
CA ARG A 53 11.58 -11.09 -13.58
C ARG A 53 11.88 -11.87 -12.28
N GLU A 54 11.47 -11.33 -11.14
CA GLU A 54 11.71 -11.98 -9.84
C GLU A 54 11.01 -13.34 -9.74
N ILE A 55 9.75 -13.43 -10.18
CA ILE A 55 8.98 -14.67 -10.18
C ILE A 55 9.67 -15.73 -11.03
N LEU A 56 10.09 -15.40 -12.25
CA LEU A 56 10.74 -16.35 -13.15
C LEU A 56 12.08 -16.84 -12.60
N ASN A 57 12.87 -15.98 -11.96
CA ASN A 57 14.14 -16.36 -11.32
C ASN A 57 13.92 -17.28 -10.11
N MET A 58 12.87 -17.03 -9.34
CA MET A 58 12.48 -17.90 -8.22
C MET A 58 12.03 -19.27 -8.71
N GLU A 59 11.34 -19.35 -9.85
CA GLU A 59 10.96 -20.64 -10.44
C GLU A 59 12.15 -21.45 -10.91
N GLU A 60 13.13 -20.83 -11.58
CA GLU A 60 14.36 -21.50 -12.04
C GLU A 60 15.17 -22.03 -10.85
N SER A 61 15.41 -21.20 -9.84
CA SER A 61 16.09 -21.64 -8.60
C SER A 61 15.30 -22.71 -7.85
N LYS A 62 13.96 -22.65 -7.82
CA LYS A 62 13.13 -23.70 -7.22
C LYS A 62 13.23 -25.02 -8.00
N GLN A 63 13.34 -24.97 -9.33
CA GLN A 63 13.55 -26.16 -10.16
C GLN A 63 14.95 -26.76 -9.95
N GLU A 64 15.99 -25.93 -9.84
CA GLU A 64 17.35 -26.40 -9.53
C GLU A 64 17.43 -27.04 -8.14
N ILE A 65 16.81 -26.41 -7.14
CA ILE A 65 16.72 -26.95 -5.78
C ILE A 65 15.90 -28.24 -5.78
N ALA A 66 14.79 -28.30 -6.52
CA ALA A 66 13.98 -29.52 -6.63
C ALA A 66 14.75 -30.66 -7.31
N ALA A 67 15.50 -30.37 -8.38
CA ALA A 67 16.33 -31.34 -9.08
C ALA A 67 17.48 -31.86 -8.20
N THR A 68 18.13 -30.98 -7.44
CA THR A 68 19.19 -31.38 -6.49
C THR A 68 18.64 -32.12 -5.27
N MET A 69 17.42 -31.79 -4.81
CA MET A 69 16.73 -32.50 -3.73
C MET A 69 16.22 -33.88 -4.14
N LEU A 70 15.80 -34.06 -5.41
CA LEU A 70 15.47 -35.37 -5.96
C LEU A 70 16.71 -36.27 -6.10
N ALA A 71 17.89 -35.67 -6.32
CA ALA A 71 19.16 -36.40 -6.44
C ALA A 71 19.79 -36.80 -5.09
N LYS A 72 19.41 -36.15 -3.98
CA LYS A 72 19.93 -36.42 -2.63
C LYS A 72 18.77 -36.61 -1.66
N SER A 73 18.23 -37.83 -1.63
CA SER A 73 17.06 -38.22 -0.85
C SER A 73 17.31 -38.30 0.66
N ASP A 74 17.71 -37.19 1.29
CA ASP A 74 17.67 -37.05 2.75
C ASP A 74 16.27 -36.56 3.17
N GLN A 75 15.35 -37.49 3.41
CA GLN A 75 13.98 -37.18 3.85
C GLN A 75 13.93 -36.29 5.10
N ASN A 76 14.96 -36.32 5.93
CA ASN A 76 15.07 -35.48 7.12
C ASN A 76 15.31 -33.99 6.75
N LEU A 77 16.08 -33.71 5.70
CA LEU A 77 16.28 -32.34 5.21
C LEU A 77 14.98 -31.79 4.62
N VAL A 78 14.25 -32.60 3.86
CA VAL A 78 12.95 -32.21 3.29
C VAL A 78 11.95 -31.86 4.41
N ARG A 79 11.88 -32.66 5.47
CA ARG A 79 11.02 -32.38 6.64
C ARG A 79 11.42 -31.09 7.36
N ALA A 80 12.71 -30.89 7.63
CA ALA A 80 13.20 -29.68 8.29
C ALA A 80 12.96 -28.42 7.44
N LEU A 81 13.00 -28.55 6.11
CA LEU A 81 12.67 -27.46 5.20
C LEU A 81 11.17 -27.14 5.22
N LEU A 82 10.31 -28.16 5.17
CA LEU A 82 8.85 -27.97 5.26
C LEU A 82 8.45 -27.26 6.56
N GLU A 83 9.03 -27.66 7.70
CA GLU A 83 8.77 -27.00 8.98
C GLU A 83 9.22 -25.53 8.97
N LYS A 84 10.36 -25.22 8.34
CA LYS A 84 10.80 -23.83 8.17
C LYS A 84 9.84 -23.04 7.28
N PHE A 85 9.31 -23.63 6.21
CA PHE A 85 8.30 -22.97 5.37
C PHE A 85 7.03 -22.68 6.15
N ASP A 86 6.52 -23.63 6.92
CA ASP A 86 5.32 -23.45 7.74
C ASP A 86 5.52 -22.32 8.76
N ASN A 87 6.69 -22.27 9.40
CA ASN A 87 7.05 -21.20 10.33
C ASN A 87 7.11 -19.82 9.64
N ILE A 88 7.63 -19.77 8.41
CA ILE A 88 7.66 -18.53 7.61
C ILE A 88 6.24 -18.10 7.23
N GLU A 89 5.40 -19.03 6.78
CA GLU A 89 4.00 -18.74 6.43
C GLU A 89 3.21 -18.21 7.62
N ASN A 90 3.38 -18.84 8.79
CA ASN A 90 2.79 -18.38 10.04
C ASN A 90 3.27 -16.96 10.40
N GLY A 91 4.58 -16.70 10.34
CA GLY A 91 5.14 -15.38 10.58
C GLY A 91 4.62 -14.31 9.61
N ILE A 92 4.46 -14.64 8.33
CA ILE A 92 3.87 -13.74 7.33
C ILE A 92 2.41 -13.41 7.68
N ASN A 93 1.64 -14.40 8.12
CA ASN A 93 0.25 -14.21 8.51
C ASN A 93 0.14 -13.33 9.76
N GLU A 94 0.97 -13.56 10.77
CA GLU A 94 1.05 -12.71 11.96
C GLU A 94 1.38 -11.27 11.60
N LEU A 95 2.40 -11.04 10.75
CA LEU A 95 2.76 -9.70 10.29
C LEU A 95 1.62 -9.02 9.54
N LYS A 96 0.89 -9.73 8.67
CA LYS A 96 -0.30 -9.20 7.99
C LYS A 96 -1.38 -8.79 8.98
N THR A 97 -1.64 -9.60 10.01
CA THR A 97 -2.61 -9.24 11.05
C THR A 97 -2.15 -8.04 11.89
N GLY A 98 -0.86 -7.97 12.23
CA GLY A 98 -0.27 -6.86 12.96
C GLY A 98 -0.38 -5.54 12.21
N GLN A 99 -0.08 -5.54 10.90
CA GLN A 99 -0.26 -4.37 10.04
C GLN A 99 -1.72 -3.90 10.00
N LYS A 100 -2.69 -4.83 9.94
CA LYS A 100 -4.11 -4.49 9.94
C LYS A 100 -4.53 -3.82 11.26
N ARG A 101 -4.10 -4.38 12.40
CA ARG A 101 -4.35 -3.80 13.73
C ARG A 101 -3.75 -2.40 13.87
N LEU A 102 -2.49 -2.23 13.47
CA LEU A 102 -1.81 -0.92 13.52
C LEU A 102 -2.57 0.15 12.72
N LYS A 103 -3.09 -0.22 11.54
CA LYS A 103 -3.92 0.68 10.72
C LYS A 103 -5.22 1.07 11.43
N GLU A 104 -5.87 0.13 12.11
CA GLU A 104 -7.09 0.37 12.88
C GLU A 104 -6.82 1.31 14.07
N GLU A 105 -5.74 1.07 14.82
CA GLU A 105 -5.31 1.94 15.93
C GLU A 105 -4.99 3.36 15.47
N TYR A 106 -4.25 3.51 14.35
CA TYR A 106 -3.96 4.81 13.77
C TYR A 106 -5.23 5.57 13.40
N LEU A 107 -6.19 4.89 12.76
CA LEU A 107 -7.48 5.49 12.41
C LEU A 107 -8.27 5.90 13.66
N GLN A 108 -8.20 5.11 14.73
CA GLN A 108 -8.85 5.43 16.01
C GLN A 108 -8.21 6.66 16.67
N ALA A 109 -6.88 6.73 16.71
CA ALA A 109 -6.15 7.89 17.21
C ALA A 109 -6.49 9.16 16.43
N LEU A 110 -6.58 9.06 15.10
CA LEU A 110 -6.96 10.18 14.25
C LEU A 110 -8.37 10.69 14.57
N LYS A 111 -9.35 9.79 14.76
CA LYS A 111 -10.71 10.14 15.19
C LYS A 111 -10.74 10.85 16.54
N LEU A 112 -9.91 10.41 17.49
CA LEU A 112 -9.81 11.07 18.80
C LEU A 112 -9.20 12.46 18.67
N LEU A 113 -8.19 12.62 17.82
CA LEU A 113 -7.57 13.92 17.56
C LEU A 113 -8.57 14.91 16.94
N THR A 114 -9.38 14.48 15.97
CA THR A 114 -10.42 15.34 15.40
C THR A 114 -11.45 15.74 16.45
N ILE A 115 -11.88 14.79 17.30
CA ILE A 115 -12.81 15.08 18.41
C ILE A 115 -12.19 16.10 19.38
N THR A 116 -10.92 15.99 19.74
CA THR A 116 -10.27 16.95 20.65
C THR A 116 -10.07 18.33 20.02
N GLN A 117 -9.74 18.39 18.73
CA GLN A 117 -9.69 19.65 17.98
C GLN A 117 -11.06 20.33 17.97
N GLU A 118 -12.12 19.59 17.61
CA GLU A 118 -13.49 20.11 17.62
C GLU A 118 -13.95 20.58 19.01
N ARG A 119 -13.59 19.87 20.08
CA ARG A 119 -13.90 20.27 21.46
C ARG A 119 -13.23 21.60 21.81
N ARG A 120 -11.93 21.75 21.49
CA ARG A 120 -11.19 22.99 21.68
C ARG A 120 -11.82 24.14 20.89
N ASP A 121 -12.20 23.90 19.65
CA ASP A 121 -12.85 24.92 18.80
C ASP A 121 -14.20 25.37 19.39
N ARG A 122 -15.01 24.43 19.92
CA ARG A 122 -16.27 24.76 20.62
C ARG A 122 -16.06 25.58 21.89
N GLU A 123 -14.99 25.33 22.64
CA GLU A 123 -14.63 26.13 23.82
C GLU A 123 -14.18 27.53 23.44
N LEU A 124 -13.37 27.67 22.39
CA LEU A 124 -12.98 28.97 21.85
C LEU A 124 -14.21 29.77 21.40
N ILE A 125 -15.16 29.14 20.69
CA ILE A 125 -16.41 29.79 20.28
C ILE A 125 -17.23 30.26 21.50
N ARG A 126 -17.33 29.43 22.55
CA ARG A 126 -18.01 29.80 23.81
C ARG A 126 -17.33 31.01 24.47
N GLU A 127 -16.01 31.01 24.54
CA GLU A 127 -15.25 32.11 25.15
C GLU A 127 -15.36 33.40 24.33
N ILE A 128 -15.31 33.32 23.00
CA ILE A 128 -15.56 34.45 22.11
C ILE A 128 -16.96 35.03 22.36
N ARG A 129 -17.99 34.18 22.45
CA ARG A 129 -19.37 34.62 22.73
C ARG A 129 -19.48 35.29 24.10
N ARG A 130 -18.92 34.69 25.17
CA ARG A 130 -18.89 35.30 26.52
C ARG A 130 -18.25 36.69 26.52
N ARG A 131 -17.13 36.86 25.80
CA ARG A 131 -16.45 38.16 25.67
C ARG A 131 -17.27 39.17 24.87
N LEU A 132 -17.91 38.73 23.79
CA LEU A 132 -18.81 39.57 22.99
C LEU A 132 -20.02 40.04 23.81
N ASP A 133 -20.63 39.16 24.61
CA ASP A 133 -21.75 39.49 25.49
C ASP A 133 -21.33 40.46 26.62
N GLY A 134 -20.15 40.24 27.22
CA GLY A 134 -19.58 41.16 28.20
C GLY A 134 -19.22 42.54 27.61
N LYS A 135 -18.76 42.59 26.35
CA LYS A 135 -18.56 43.86 25.62
C LYS A 135 -19.89 44.51 25.25
N LYS A 136 -20.91 43.75 24.86
CA LYS A 136 -22.28 44.27 24.65
C LYS A 136 -22.80 44.93 25.91
N GLY A 137 -22.72 44.29 27.09
CA GLY A 137 -23.17 44.88 28.35
C GLY A 137 -22.48 46.19 28.75
N LYS A 138 -21.17 46.31 28.46
CA LYS A 138 -20.41 47.57 28.67
C LYS A 138 -20.78 48.64 27.64
N ASN A 139 -20.90 48.26 26.37
CA ASN A 139 -21.30 49.18 25.30
C ASN A 139 -22.77 49.61 25.43
N THR A 140 -23.68 48.77 25.90
CA THR A 140 -25.07 49.17 26.18
C THR A 140 -25.14 50.20 27.30
N GLY A 141 -24.32 50.08 28.35
CA GLY A 141 -24.23 51.09 29.40
C GLY A 141 -23.64 52.43 28.93
N ILE A 142 -22.70 52.39 27.97
CA ILE A 142 -22.14 53.59 27.32
C ILE A 142 -23.18 54.23 26.38
N LEU A 143 -23.88 53.42 25.58
CA LEU A 143 -24.96 53.88 24.70
C LEU A 143 -26.15 54.43 25.50
N GLN A 144 -26.50 53.83 26.64
CA GLN A 144 -27.51 54.34 27.58
C GLN A 144 -27.10 55.67 28.22
N ARG A 145 -25.80 55.91 28.44
CA ARG A 145 -25.27 57.20 28.92
C ARG A 145 -25.22 58.29 27.85
N LEU A 146 -25.00 57.92 26.60
CA LEU A 146 -24.83 58.85 25.48
C LEU A 146 -26.16 59.19 24.78
N LEU A 147 -27.19 58.36 24.92
CA LEU A 147 -28.52 58.57 24.35
C LEU A 147 -29.59 58.47 25.47
N PRO A 148 -29.79 59.53 26.28
CA PRO A 148 -30.74 59.51 27.40
C PRO A 148 -32.21 59.43 26.97
N TRP A 149 -32.50 59.67 25.69
CA TRP A 149 -33.85 59.77 25.13
C TRP A 149 -34.37 58.43 24.57
N GLY A 150 -33.66 57.32 24.80
CA GLY A 150 -33.96 56.00 24.23
C GLY A 150 -35.03 55.17 24.94
N HIS A 151 -35.68 55.69 25.99
CA HIS A 151 -36.85 55.05 26.56
C HIS A 151 -38.07 55.36 25.69
N LYS A 152 -38.39 54.46 24.76
CA LYS A 152 -39.78 54.31 24.33
C LYS A 152 -40.43 53.25 25.20
N GLU A 153 -41.36 53.73 26.01
CA GLU A 153 -42.36 52.98 26.75
C GLU A 153 -42.88 51.81 25.90
N LYS A 154 -42.85 50.61 26.46
CA LYS A 154 -43.78 49.56 26.08
C LYS A 154 -44.82 49.50 27.18
N GLU A 155 -45.96 50.12 26.87
CA GLU A 155 -47.25 50.15 27.60
C GLU A 155 -47.24 50.61 29.07
#